data_AF-A0A560JVX0-F1
#
_entry.id   AF-A0A560JVX0-F1
#
_cell.length_a   1.000
_cell.length_b   1.000
_cell.length_c   1.000
_cell.angle_alpha   90.00
_cell.angle_beta   90.00
_cell.angle_gamma   90.00
#
_symmetry.space_group_name_H-M   'P 1'
#
loop_
_entity.id
_entity.type
_entity.pdbx_description
1 polymer ?
#
loop_
_entity_poly.entity_id
_entity_poly.type
_entity_poly.pdbx_seq_one_letter_code
_entity_poly.pdbx_strand_id
1 'polypeptide(L)' 'MPFPHASEALSRFTVLDLTRVRSGPTCVRQLADWGANVIKKEFGLSGDEIAGLRNAKVG' A
#
# COMPACT_ATOMS: atom_id res chain seq x y z
N MET A 1 -4.81 -21.14 5.27
CA MET A 1 -3.84 -21.02 6.38
C MET A 1 -3.31 -19.59 6.36
N PRO A 2 -3.23 -18.89 7.50
CA PRO A 2 -2.50 -17.63 7.55
C PRO A 2 -1.05 -17.90 7.14
N PHE A 3 -0.48 -17.06 6.27
CA PHE A 3 0.95 -17.13 6.00
C PHE A 3 1.69 -16.67 7.26
N PRO A 4 2.59 -17.50 7.82
CA PRO A 4 3.40 -17.07 8.95
C PRO A 4 4.27 -15.88 8.51
N HIS A 5 4.43 -14.91 9.40
CA HIS A 5 5.35 -13.80 9.17
C HIS A 5 6.78 -14.38 9.00
N ALA A 6 7.55 -13.81 8.08
CA ALA A 6 8.94 -14.19 7.88
C ALA A 6 9.83 -13.81 9.07
N SER A 7 9.39 -12.84 9.89
CA SER A 7 10.04 -12.42 11.14
C SER A 7 9.04 -11.70 12.04
N GLU A 8 9.36 -11.59 13.33
CA GLU A 8 8.60 -10.78 14.31
C GLU A 8 9.33 -9.47 14.69
N ALA A 9 10.44 -9.16 13.99
CA ALA A 9 11.30 -8.03 14.31
C ALA A 9 10.57 -6.69 14.33
N LEU A 10 9.44 -6.56 13.61
CA LEU A 10 8.63 -5.34 13.51
C LEU A 10 7.28 -5.37 14.27
N SER A 11 6.99 -6.43 15.02
CA SER A 11 5.72 -6.64 15.74
C SER A 11 5.24 -5.49 16.63
N ARG A 12 6.16 -4.68 17.20
CA ARG A 12 5.82 -3.51 18.02
C ARG A 12 5.41 -2.25 17.26
N PHE A 13 5.44 -2.25 15.93
CA PHE A 13 5.17 -1.05 15.13
C PHE A 13 3.83 -1.11 14.40
N THR A 14 3.15 0.02 14.41
CA THR A 14 2.04 0.30 13.49
C THR A 14 2.53 1.25 12.41
N VAL A 15 2.30 0.90 11.14
CA VAL A 15 2.72 1.68 9.98
C VAL A 15 1.50 2.19 9.25
N LEU A 16 1.39 3.51 9.09
CA LEU A 16 0.37 4.12 8.24
C LEU A 16 0.93 4.25 6.82
N ASP A 17 0.42 3.45 5.89
CA ASP A 17 0.76 3.50 4.48
C ASP A 17 -0.09 4.55 3.75
N LEU A 18 0.57 5.66 3.36
CA LEU A 18 0.00 6.73 2.52
C LEU A 18 0.52 6.67 1.08
N THR A 19 1.30 5.64 0.75
CA THR A 19 1.97 5.54 -0.54
C THR A 19 1.00 5.04 -1.62
N ARG A 20 1.32 5.39 -2.87
CA ARG A 20 0.57 4.94 -4.05
C ARG A 20 1.52 4.24 -5.03
N VAL A 21 0.93 3.57 -6.01
CA VAL A 21 1.63 2.96 -7.15
C VAL A 21 2.58 1.82 -6.72
N ARG A 22 3.87 1.84 -7.10
CA ARG A 22 4.71 0.63 -7.14
C ARG A 22 5.69 0.54 -5.97
N SER A 23 6.56 1.54 -5.79
CA SER A 23 7.67 1.48 -4.84
C SER A 23 7.18 1.44 -3.39
N GLY A 24 6.19 2.26 -3.06
CA GLY A 24 5.58 2.34 -1.73
C GLY A 24 4.96 1.00 -1.29
N PRO A 25 3.91 0.50 -1.96
CA PRO A 25 3.26 -0.77 -1.60
C PRO A 25 4.20 -1.97 -1.59
N THR A 26 5.25 -1.97 -2.42
CA THR A 26 6.29 -3.01 -2.41
C THR A 26 7.13 -2.96 -1.13
N CYS A 27 7.51 -1.76 -0.69
CA CYS A 27 8.27 -1.55 0.55
C CYS A 27 7.46 -1.99 1.78
N VAL A 28 6.22 -1.49 1.93
CA VAL A 28 5.43 -1.74 3.16
C VAL A 28 5.01 -3.20 3.30
N ARG A 29 4.94 -3.96 2.20
CA ARG A 29 4.74 -5.41 2.25
C ARG A 29 5.85 -6.14 3.01
N GLN A 30 7.12 -5.77 2.79
CA GLN A 30 8.22 -6.36 3.56
C GLN A 30 8.10 -6.05 5.06
N LEU A 31 7.59 -4.87 5.41
CA LEU A 31 7.38 -4.50 6.81
C LEU A 31 6.28 -5.36 7.45
N ALA A 32 5.18 -5.61 6.74
CA ALA A 32 4.11 -6.50 7.19
C ALA A 32 4.62 -7.94 7.33
N ASP A 33 5.42 -8.41 6.38
CA ASP A 33 6.02 -9.76 6.42
C ASP A 33 6.97 -9.94 7.62
N TRP A 34 7.49 -8.85 8.20
CA TRP A 34 8.29 -8.84 9.43
C TRP A 34 7.50 -8.49 10.70
N GLY A 35 6.16 -8.52 10.63
CA GLY A 35 5.26 -8.43 11.78
C GLY A 35 4.66 -7.05 12.02
N ALA A 36 4.96 -6.03 11.20
CA ALA A 36 4.36 -4.72 11.41
C ALA A 36 2.85 -4.72 11.17
N ASN A 37 2.10 -3.99 12.00
CA ASN A 37 0.68 -3.71 11.77
C ASN A 37 0.54 -2.59 10.73
N VAL A 38 0.36 -2.93 9.46
CA VAL A 38 0.27 -1.97 8.35
C VAL A 38 -1.19 -1.59 8.07
N ILE A 39 -1.50 -0.29 8.19
CA ILE A 39 -2.82 0.29 7.88
C ILE A 39 -2.69 1.10 6.60
N LYS A 40 -3.41 0.72 5.54
CA LYS A 40 -3.40 1.45 4.28
C LYS A 40 -4.50 2.50 4.24
N LYS A 41 -4.13 3.74 3.94
CA LYS A 41 -5.10 4.79 3.61
C LYS A 41 -5.19 4.94 2.11
N GLU A 42 -6.31 4.49 1.56
CA GLU A 42 -6.67 4.81 0.18
C GLU A 42 -7.30 6.20 0.14
N PHE A 43 -6.69 7.09 -0.63
CA PHE A 43 -7.34 8.31 -1.07
C PHE A 43 -8.11 7.97 -2.34
N GLY A 44 -9.42 8.25 -2.36
CA GLY A 44 -10.18 8.19 -3.60
C GLY A 44 -9.49 9.03 -4.67
N LEU A 45 -9.64 8.63 -5.93
CA LEU A 45 -9.15 9.46 -7.03
C LEU A 45 -9.74 10.86 -6.88
N SER A 46 -8.90 11.90 -7.01
CA SER A 46 -9.43 13.25 -7.14
C SER A 46 -10.28 13.32 -8.42
N GLY A 47 -11.26 14.22 -8.48
CA GLY A 47 -12.07 14.41 -9.69
C GLY A 47 -11.21 14.62 -10.94
N ASP A 48 -10.06 15.28 -10.78
CA ASP A 48 -9.07 15.52 -11.84
C ASP A 48 -8.34 14.24 -12.29
N GLU A 49 -7.99 13.34 -11.37
CA GLU A 49 -7.39 12.04 -11.69
C GLU A 49 -8.38 11.13 -12.42
N ILE A 50 -9.65 11.12 -12.01
CA ILE A 50 -10.73 10.41 -12.72
C ILE A 50 -10.93 10.99 -14.12
N ALA A 51 -10.93 12.32 -14.25
CA ALA A 51 -11.07 13.00 -15.54
C ALA A 51 -9.89 12.72 -16.47
N GLY A 52 -8.66 12.69 -15.97
CA GLY A 52 -7.46 12.32 -16.73
C GLY A 52 -7.53 10.90 -17.28
N LEU A 53 -8.02 9.94 -16.50
CA LEU A 53 -8.22 8.54 -16.93
C LEU A 53 -9.34 8.39 -17.97
N ARG A 54 -10.40 9.20 -17.89
CA ARG A 54 -11.47 9.23 -18.90
C ARG A 54 -11.02 9.79 -20.25
N ASN A 55 -10.07 10.72 -20.23
CA ASN A 55 -9.54 11.37 -21.43
C ASN A 55 -8.34 10.62 -22.04
N ALA A 56 -7.77 9.64 -21.33
CA ALA A 56 -6.82 8.69 -21.88
C ALA A 56 -7.53 7.76 -22.85
N LYS A 57 -7.73 8.23 -24.09
CA LYS A 57 -8.13 7.39 -25.22
C LYS A 57 -7.18 6.20 -25.28
N VAL A 58 -7.75 5.00 -25.23
CA VAL A 58 -7.09 3.77 -25.71
C VAL A 58 -6.84 3.98 -27.19
N GLY A 59 -5.64 4.46 -27.51
CA GLY A 59 -5.05 4.40 -28.85
C GLY A 59 -4.31 3.11 -29.02
#